data_AF-A0A946TWA9-F1
#
_entry.id   AF-A0A946TWA9-F1
#
_cell.length_a   1.000
_cell.length_b   1.000
_cell.length_c   1.000
_cell.angle_alpha   90.00
_cell.angle_beta   90.00
_cell.angle_gamma   90.00
#
_symmetry.space_group_name_H-M   'P 1'
#
loop_
_entity.id
_entity.type
_entity.pdbx_description
1 polymer ?
#
loop_
_entity_poly.entity_id
_entity_poly.type
_entity_poly.pdbx_seq_one_letter_code
_entity_poly.pdbx_strand_id
1 'polypeptide(L)'
;MADTPEEILKDMKKYWRIGWILLACTVLTVVVAEITPSVTIGLGIATVKAGLVALIFMHLNHEKSIIYKVLVYTCFFALGLLFLTLLHLFDPLVAR
;
A
#
# COMPACT_ATOMS: atom_id res chain seq x y z
N MET A 1 16.39 -17.98 20.46
CA MET A 1 15.91 -19.33 20.79
C MET A 1 15.92 -20.09 19.47
N ALA A 2 16.43 -21.32 19.43
CA ALA A 2 16.59 -22.04 18.17
C ALA A 2 15.20 -22.41 17.64
N ASP A 3 14.68 -21.60 16.71
CA ASP A 3 13.46 -21.91 15.97
C ASP A 3 13.72 -23.17 15.12
N THR A 4 12.94 -24.20 15.38
CA THR A 4 12.94 -25.46 14.63
C THR A 4 12.86 -25.16 13.13
N PRO A 5 13.65 -25.80 12.25
CA PRO A 5 13.67 -25.52 10.81
C PRO A 5 12.27 -25.57 10.15
N GLU A 6 11.33 -26.29 10.76
CA GLU A 6 9.94 -26.40 10.30
C GLU A 6 9.13 -25.10 10.42
N GLU A 7 9.35 -24.28 11.45
CA GLU A 7 8.62 -23.02 11.66
C GLU A 7 9.02 -21.97 10.62
N ILE A 8 10.33 -21.88 10.34
CA ILE A 8 10.91 -20.99 9.33
C ILE A 8 10.37 -21.31 7.94
N LEU A 9 10.23 -22.60 7.60
CA LEU A 9 9.71 -23.02 6.30
C LEU A 9 8.23 -22.65 6.11
N LYS A 10 7.41 -22.66 7.17
CA LYS A 10 5.99 -22.25 7.10
C LYS A 10 5.86 -20.76 6.84
N ASP A 11 6.63 -19.93 7.53
CA ASP A 11 6.61 -18.48 7.31
C ASP A 11 7.14 -18.12 5.92
N MET A 12 8.21 -18.78 5.48
CA MET A 12 8.76 -18.58 4.14
C MET A 12 7.74 -18.92 3.03
N LYS A 13 6.99 -20.01 3.19
CA LYS A 13 5.92 -20.40 2.25
C LYS A 13 4.78 -19.38 2.23
N LYS A 14 4.44 -18.80 3.39
CA LYS A 14 3.46 -17.73 3.51
C LYS A 14 3.94 -16.49 2.76
N TYR A 15 5.15 -16.00 3.03
CA TYR A 15 5.71 -14.84 2.32
C TYR A 15 5.77 -15.05 0.81
N TRP A 16 6.16 -16.24 0.36
CA TRP A 16 6.24 -16.55 -1.07
C TRP A 16 4.86 -16.55 -1.74
N ARG A 17 3.83 -17.13 -1.09
CA ARG A 17 2.44 -17.10 -1.57
C ARG A 17 1.92 -15.66 -1.69
N ILE A 18 2.19 -14.82 -0.70
CA ILE A 18 1.78 -13.42 -0.74
C ILE A 18 2.58 -12.64 -1.81
N GLY A 19 3.88 -12.89 -1.96
CA GLY A 19 4.70 -12.29 -3.02
C GLY A 19 4.12 -12.53 -4.41
N TRP A 20 3.66 -13.75 -4.71
CA TRP A 20 2.97 -14.06 -5.96
C TRP A 20 1.65 -13.30 -6.14
N ILE A 21 0.86 -13.14 -5.07
CA ILE A 21 -0.38 -12.34 -5.09
C ILE A 21 -0.08 -10.88 -5.42
N LEU A 22 0.98 -10.29 -4.85
CA LEU A 22 1.39 -8.92 -5.13
C LEU A 22 1.84 -8.75 -6.59
N LEU A 23 2.57 -9.73 -7.11
CA LEU A 23 3.01 -9.73 -8.50
C LEU A 23 1.79 -9.80 -9.44
N ALA A 24 0.84 -10.69 -9.17
CA ALA A 24 -0.42 -10.77 -9.91
C ALA A 24 -1.22 -9.47 -9.86
N CYS A 25 -1.35 -8.83 -8.69
CA CYS A 25 -1.97 -7.51 -8.56
C CYS A 25 -1.28 -6.44 -9.41
N THR A 26 0.05 -6.52 -9.56
CA THR A 26 0.82 -5.55 -10.36
C THR A 26 0.59 -5.76 -11.86
N VAL A 27 0.59 -7.01 -12.31
CA VAL A 27 0.22 -7.33 -13.71
C VAL A 27 -1.22 -6.90 -13.99
N LEU A 28 -2.14 -7.17 -13.05
CA LEU A 28 -3.52 -6.74 -13.15
C LEU A 28 -3.65 -5.21 -13.27
N THR A 29 -2.88 -4.42 -12.51
CA THR A 29 -2.91 -2.95 -12.64
C THR A 29 -2.49 -2.48 -14.03
N VAL A 30 -1.50 -3.13 -14.65
CA VAL A 30 -1.06 -2.77 -16.01
C VAL A 30 -2.15 -3.13 -17.02
N VAL A 31 -2.71 -4.34 -16.94
CA VAL A 31 -3.79 -4.78 -17.85
C VAL A 31 -5.01 -3.88 -17.73
N VAL A 32 -5.41 -3.51 -16.51
CA VAL A 32 -6.54 -2.61 -16.30
C VAL A 32 -6.27 -1.21 -16.85
N ALA A 33 -5.04 -0.70 -16.72
CA ALA A 33 -4.65 0.59 -17.29
C ALA A 33 -4.77 0.63 -18.82
N GLU A 34 -4.46 -0.48 -19.50
CA GLU A 34 -4.55 -0.60 -20.96
C GLU A 34 -6.01 -0.72 -21.46
N ILE A 35 -6.88 -1.44 -20.73
CA ILE A 35 -8.26 -1.70 -21.17
C ILE A 35 -9.22 -0.57 -20.78
N THR A 36 -9.07 -0.03 -19.56
CA THR A 36 -9.92 1.03 -19.02
C THR A 36 -9.06 1.97 -18.18
N PRO A 37 -8.56 3.09 -18.74
CA PRO A 37 -7.71 4.06 -18.03
C PRO A 37 -8.53 4.92 -17.05
N SER A 38 -9.31 4.27 -16.19
CA SER A 38 -10.06 4.88 -15.11
C SER A 38 -9.17 4.98 -13.88
N VAL A 39 -8.77 6.21 -13.54
CA VAL A 39 -7.95 6.51 -12.36
C VAL A 39 -8.57 5.92 -11.08
N THR A 40 -9.89 5.92 -10.96
CA THR A 40 -10.62 5.35 -9.82
C THR A 40 -10.34 3.85 -9.63
N ILE A 41 -10.34 3.07 -10.72
CA ILE A 41 -10.12 1.62 -10.66
C ILE A 41 -8.64 1.34 -10.37
N GLY A 42 -7.73 2.04 -11.05
CA GLY A 42 -6.30 1.92 -10.80
C GLY A 42 -5.92 2.24 -9.36
N LEU A 43 -6.48 3.32 -8.79
CA LEU A 43 -6.25 3.72 -7.40
C LEU A 43 -6.83 2.72 -6.41
N GLY A 44 -8.00 2.12 -6.71
CA GLY A 44 -8.58 1.05 -5.91
C GLY A 44 -7.67 -0.17 -5.81
N ILE A 45 -7.17 -0.66 -6.95
CA ILE A 45 -6.26 -1.83 -6.98
C ILE A 45 -4.92 -1.48 -6.30
N ALA A 46 -4.40 -0.27 -6.50
CA ALA A 46 -3.18 0.19 -5.84
C ALA A 46 -3.33 0.23 -4.30
N THR A 47 -4.49 0.66 -3.80
CA THR A 47 -4.80 0.70 -2.36
C THR A 47 -4.84 -0.71 -1.78
N VAL A 48 -5.46 -1.67 -2.48
CA VAL A 48 -5.50 -3.09 -2.05
C VAL A 48 -4.09 -3.67 -1.99
N LYS A 49 -3.27 -3.46 -3.02
CA LYS A 49 -1.86 -3.90 -3.04
C LYS A 49 -1.07 -3.31 -1.87
N ALA A 50 -1.18 -2.00 -1.63
CA ALA A 50 -0.48 -1.32 -0.54
C ALA A 50 -0.93 -1.84 0.84
N GLY A 51 -2.22 -2.11 1.03
CA GLY A 51 -2.74 -2.71 2.26
C GLY A 51 -2.20 -4.12 2.50
N LEU A 52 -2.09 -4.94 1.45
CA LEU A 52 -1.54 -6.30 1.52
C LEU A 52 -0.05 -6.29 1.87
N VAL A 53 0.71 -5.33 1.32
CA VAL A 53 2.11 -5.06 1.71
C VAL A 53 2.21 -4.70 3.19
N ALA A 54 1.42 -3.72 3.64
CA ALA A 54 1.45 -3.24 5.01
C ALA A 54 1.10 -4.36 6.02
N LEU A 55 0.01 -5.10 5.78
CA LEU A 55 -0.46 -6.12 6.72
C LEU A 55 0.46 -7.35 6.80
N ILE A 56 1.05 -7.77 5.67
CA ILE A 56 1.79 -9.04 5.59
C ILE A 56 3.31 -8.87 5.57
N PHE A 57 3.85 -7.98 4.74
CA PHE A 57 5.30 -7.79 4.64
C PHE A 57 5.84 -6.91 5.75
N MET A 58 5.03 -5.98 6.25
CA MET A 58 5.38 -5.12 7.38
C MET A 58 4.98 -5.71 8.74
N HIS A 59 4.63 -7.01 8.81
CA HIS A 59 4.23 -7.75 10.03
C HIS A 59 3.20 -7.06 10.94
N LEU A 60 2.50 -6.04 10.45
CA LEU A 60 1.59 -5.22 11.26
C LEU A 60 0.50 -6.07 11.91
N ASN A 61 0.10 -7.17 11.28
CA ASN A 61 -0.97 -8.05 11.75
C ASN A 61 -0.77 -8.62 13.17
N HIS A 62 0.46 -8.67 13.69
CA HIS A 62 0.73 -9.17 15.04
C HIS A 62 1.46 -8.16 15.95
N GLU A 63 1.52 -6.90 15.51
CA GLU A 63 2.29 -5.85 16.18
C GLU A 63 1.45 -4.95 17.10
N LYS A 64 2.13 -4.13 17.91
CA LYS A 64 1.49 -3.25 18.90
C LYS A 64 0.52 -2.28 18.22
N SER A 65 -0.66 -2.09 18.81
CA SER A 65 -1.71 -1.16 18.34
C SER A 65 -1.22 0.28 18.13
N ILE A 66 -0.14 0.70 18.79
CA ILE A 66 0.50 2.02 18.61
C ILE A 66 0.99 2.21 17.16
N ILE A 67 1.50 1.17 16.52
CA ILE A 67 2.10 1.26 15.18
C ILE A 67 1.01 1.55 14.14
N TYR A 68 -0.17 0.94 14.28
CA TYR A 68 -1.34 1.27 13.46
C TYR A 68 -1.77 2.73 13.60
N LYS A 69 -1.77 3.27 14.83
CA LYS A 69 -2.13 4.68 15.07
C LYS A 69 -1.15 5.64 14.41
N VAL A 70 0.15 5.36 14.53
CA VAL A 70 1.19 6.18 13.89
C VAL A 70 1.10 6.08 12.37
N LEU A 71 0.91 4.87 11.83
CA LEU A 71 0.76 4.65 10.37
C LEU A 71 -0.41 5.46 9.80
N VAL A 72 -1.58 5.39 10.45
CA VAL A 72 -2.76 6.16 10.05
C VAL A 72 -2.50 7.66 10.16
N TYR A 73 -1.83 8.11 11.22
CA TYR A 73 -1.47 9.53 11.39
C TYR A 73 -0.54 10.02 10.28
N THR A 74 0.49 9.26 9.90
CA THR A 74 1.36 9.59 8.76
C THR A 74 0.61 9.60 7.44
N CYS A 75 -0.30 8.66 7.21
CA CYS A 75 -1.09 8.61 5.98
C CYS A 75 -2.05 9.83 5.88
N PHE A 76 -2.69 10.18 6.98
CA PHE A 76 -3.52 11.38 7.09
C PHE A 76 -2.72 12.65 6.79
N PHE A 77 -1.54 12.79 7.38
CA PHE A 77 -0.68 13.95 7.15
C PHE A 77 -0.18 14.00 5.69
N ALA A 78 0.22 12.86 5.11
CA ALA A 78 0.64 12.77 3.71
C ALA A 78 -0.50 13.16 2.75
N LEU A 79 -1.71 12.65 2.97
CA LEU A 79 -2.89 13.03 2.18
C LEU A 79 -3.24 14.51 2.35
N GLY A 80 -3.14 15.05 3.56
CA GLY A 80 -3.35 16.47 3.83
C GLY A 80 -2.36 17.37 3.10
N LEU A 81 -1.07 17.02 3.12
CA LEU A 81 -0.04 17.74 2.37
C LEU A 81 -0.21 17.63 0.86
N LEU A 82 -0.56 16.43 0.36
CA LEU A 82 -0.81 16.20 -1.08
C LEU A 82 -2.03 17.04 -1.52
N PHE A 83 -3.10 17.05 -0.73
CA PHE A 83 -4.27 17.87 -0.97
C PHE A 83 -3.96 19.37 -0.97
N LEU A 84 -3.17 19.85 0.01
CA LEU A 84 -2.72 21.24 0.06
C LEU A 84 -1.89 21.62 -1.17
N THR A 85 -1.00 20.72 -1.62
CA THR A 85 -0.19 20.94 -2.83
C THR A 85 -1.06 21.00 -4.08
N LEU A 86 -2.09 20.16 -4.18
CA LEU A 86 -3.05 20.22 -5.28
C LEU A 86 -3.86 21.51 -5.26
N LEU A 87 -4.36 21.94 -4.10
CA LEU A 87 -5.05 23.22 -3.97
C LEU A 87 -4.17 24.38 -4.42
N HIS A 88 -2.90 24.39 -4.04
CA HIS A 88 -1.95 25.41 -4.48
C HIS A 88 -1.78 25.47 -6.01
N LEU A 89 -1.85 24.32 -6.69
CA LEU A 89 -1.78 24.27 -8.16
C LEU A 89 -3.05 24.81 -8.85
N PHE A 90 -4.21 24.67 -8.21
CA PHE A 90 -5.49 25.17 -8.72
C PHE A 90 -5.79 26.61 -8.30
N ASP A 91 -5.06 27.15 -7.32
CA ASP A 91 -5.12 28.57 -6.98
C ASP A 91 -4.54 29.36 -8.17
N PRO A 92 -5.34 30.19 -8.87
CA PRO A 92 -4.78 31.11 -9.82
C PRO A 92 -3.93 32.09 -9.03
N LEU A 93 -2.61 31.96 -9.12
CA LEU A 93 -1.70 33.05 -8.80
C LEU A 93 -2.07 34.19 -9.74
N VAL A 94 -3.00 35.05 -9.30
CA VAL A 94 -3.12 36.40 -9.80
C VAL A 94 -1.78 37.04 -9.48
N ALA A 95 -0.84 36.90 -10.42
CA ALA A 95 0.31 37.75 -10.54
C ALA A 95 -0.24 39.16 -10.82
N ARG A 96 -0.53 39.87 -9.74
CA ARG A 96 -0.61 41.33 -9.73
C ARG A 96 0.52 41.84 -8.85
#